data_AF-A0A8J4NZX9-F1
#
_entry.id   AF-A0A8J4NZX9-F1
#
_cell.length_a   1.000
_cell.length_b   1.000
_cell.length_c   1.000
_cell.angle_alpha   90.00
_cell.angle_beta   90.00
_cell.angle_gamma   90.00
#
_symmetry.space_group_name_H-M   'P 1'
#
loop_
_entity.id
_entity.type
_entity.pdbx_description
1 polymer ?
#
loop_
_entity_poly.entity_id
_entity_poly.type
_entity_poly.pdbx_seq_one_letter_code
_entity_poly.pdbx_strand_id
1 'polypeptide(L)'
;MLLLLLLQVLASCLWLGHSEVVTSFESSCPQFFFRETPPNEALEPENPAWICQRYKNQYYFATLYDRDRRIPLYSAYLYQPGPGKRPKTWLVEPQLMGPTYPKTMEREWTLLNYFNVSLEQLSKSQAMLQDYKNLTGLNRGHLNPSSHHPDSSSRTATFTLTNIVPQDEKLNGGAWNNYEQQTMTRRTQGCNTTYVIVGAVPGNNYIAKGRVNKPSHIWSSACCEVDTNHRKAWAVIAENDKNEVQLLTLGELEDVLTQLYGRDQVSLFHSSCPRE
;
A
#
# COMPACT_ATOMS: atom_id res chain seq x y z
N MET A 1 7.33 29.80 -43.78
CA MET A 1 6.81 30.04 -42.41
C MET A 1 5.72 29.05 -41.98
N LEU A 2 4.98 28.39 -42.87
CA LEU A 2 3.96 27.39 -42.46
C LEU A 2 4.52 26.00 -42.11
N LEU A 3 5.72 25.64 -42.60
CA LEU A 3 6.30 24.30 -42.38
C LEU A 3 6.99 24.13 -41.00
N LEU A 4 7.36 25.22 -40.34
CA LEU A 4 8.02 25.20 -39.02
C LEU A 4 7.03 25.16 -37.85
N LEU A 5 5.75 25.52 -38.08
CA LEU A 5 4.70 25.46 -37.07
C LEU A 5 4.12 24.04 -36.90
N LEU A 6 4.25 23.17 -37.91
CA LEU A 6 3.78 21.77 -37.84
C LEU A 6 4.73 20.84 -37.07
N LEU A 7 6.00 21.24 -36.89
CA LEU A 7 6.99 20.46 -36.12
C LEU A 7 6.96 20.75 -34.61
N GLN A 8 6.34 21.87 -34.17
CA GLN A 8 6.20 22.18 -32.74
C GLN A 8 4.93 21.59 -32.12
N VAL A 9 3.95 21.13 -32.91
CA VAL A 9 2.72 20.51 -32.40
C VAL A 9 2.86 18.99 -32.25
N LEU A 10 3.92 18.38 -32.80
CA LEU A 10 4.22 16.95 -32.61
C LEU A 10 5.01 16.65 -31.32
N ALA A 11 5.50 17.67 -30.61
CA ALA A 11 6.26 17.51 -29.37
C ALA A 11 5.40 17.56 -28.09
N SER A 12 4.12 17.94 -28.18
CA SER A 12 3.23 18.14 -27.03
C SER A 12 2.26 16.98 -26.74
N CYS A 13 2.41 15.86 -27.44
CA CYS A 13 1.66 14.62 -27.18
C CYS A 13 2.55 13.44 -26.78
N LEU A 14 3.73 13.71 -26.21
CA LEU A 14 4.27 12.77 -25.22
C LEU A 14 3.42 12.97 -23.97
N TRP A 15 2.23 12.36 -23.97
CA TRP A 15 1.67 11.87 -22.73
C TRP A 15 2.74 10.91 -22.21
N LEU A 16 3.66 11.42 -21.40
CA LEU A 16 4.51 10.65 -20.52
C LEU A 16 3.51 9.84 -19.71
N GLY A 17 3.16 8.68 -20.23
CA GLY A 17 2.30 7.78 -19.53
C GLY A 17 3.07 7.49 -18.26
N HIS A 18 2.55 7.96 -17.14
CA HIS A 18 3.18 7.77 -15.86
C HIS A 18 3.35 6.25 -15.67
N SER A 19 4.54 5.86 -15.20
CA SER A 19 4.77 4.50 -14.73
C SER A 19 3.97 4.33 -13.44
N GLU A 20 3.52 3.13 -13.13
CA GLU A 20 2.91 2.78 -11.85
C GLU A 20 3.98 2.54 -10.81
N VAL A 21 5.11 1.94 -11.20
CA VAL A 21 6.35 2.05 -10.43
C VAL A 21 6.97 3.42 -10.73
N VAL A 22 6.76 4.37 -9.83
CA VAL A 22 7.10 5.79 -9.98
C VAL A 22 8.42 6.13 -9.30
N THR A 23 8.96 7.30 -9.61
CA THR A 23 10.12 7.87 -8.92
C THR A 23 9.73 8.71 -7.69
N SER A 24 8.48 9.15 -7.60
CA SER A 24 7.95 9.92 -6.47
C SER A 24 6.42 9.86 -6.47
N PHE A 25 5.82 9.79 -5.27
CA PHE A 25 4.36 9.80 -5.14
C PHE A 25 3.77 11.18 -5.37
N GLU A 26 4.46 12.24 -4.93
CA GLU A 26 4.06 13.65 -5.04
C GLU A 26 3.74 14.05 -6.48
N SER A 27 4.50 13.51 -7.44
CA SER A 27 4.34 13.83 -8.86
C SER A 27 3.35 12.91 -9.60
N SER A 28 2.94 11.78 -9.00
CA SER A 28 2.27 10.70 -9.74
C SER A 28 0.93 10.26 -9.17
N CYS A 29 0.82 10.11 -7.85
CA CYS A 29 -0.44 9.83 -7.18
C CYS A 29 -0.56 10.51 -5.80
N PRO A 30 -0.37 11.84 -5.73
CA PRO A 30 -0.38 12.58 -4.47
C PRO A 30 -1.73 12.55 -3.75
N GLN A 31 -2.82 12.32 -4.47
CA GLN A 31 -4.19 12.36 -3.96
C GLN A 31 -4.50 11.37 -2.83
N PHE A 32 -3.66 10.34 -2.64
CA PHE A 32 -3.82 9.36 -1.56
C PHE A 32 -3.19 9.81 -0.24
N PHE A 33 -2.48 10.94 -0.24
CA PHE A 33 -1.77 11.46 0.92
C PHE A 33 -2.42 12.75 1.40
N PHE A 34 -2.55 12.89 2.71
CA PHE A 34 -3.08 14.11 3.31
C PHE A 34 -2.17 15.29 2.95
N ARG A 35 -2.75 16.35 2.39
CA ARG A 35 -2.00 17.51 1.85
C ARG A 35 -0.92 17.09 0.84
N GLU A 36 -1.17 16.01 0.10
CA GLU A 36 -0.28 15.54 -0.96
C GLU A 36 1.15 15.23 -0.46
N THR A 37 1.29 14.93 0.84
CA THR A 37 2.58 14.73 1.50
C THR A 37 2.72 13.27 1.94
N PRO A 38 3.55 12.47 1.24
CA PRO A 38 3.87 11.10 1.65
C PRO A 38 4.66 11.03 2.96
N PRO A 39 4.75 9.84 3.58
CA PRO A 39 5.73 9.58 4.62
C PRO A 39 7.14 9.91 4.16
N ASN A 40 7.98 10.33 5.10
CA ASN A 40 9.36 10.67 4.79
C ASN A 40 10.26 9.45 4.55
N GLU A 41 11.49 9.73 4.11
CA GLU A 41 12.50 8.74 3.70
C GLU A 41 12.93 7.77 4.82
N ALA A 42 12.59 8.05 6.09
CA ALA A 42 12.90 7.16 7.21
C ALA A 42 12.35 5.74 7.04
N LEU A 43 11.23 5.60 6.32
CA LEU A 43 10.61 4.31 5.99
C LEU A 43 11.19 3.65 4.73
N GLU A 44 12.03 4.33 3.94
CA GLU A 44 12.44 3.86 2.61
C GLU A 44 13.50 2.75 2.66
N PRO A 45 13.21 1.53 2.18
CA PRO A 45 14.17 0.44 2.19
C PRO A 45 15.35 0.73 1.25
N GLU A 46 16.40 -0.09 1.30
CA GLU A 46 17.55 0.05 0.39
C GLU A 46 17.15 -0.11 -1.09
N ASN A 47 16.17 -0.98 -1.36
CA ASN A 47 15.68 -1.26 -2.71
C ASN A 47 14.15 -1.02 -2.80
N PRO A 48 13.72 0.25 -2.86
CA PRO A 48 12.31 0.61 -2.89
C PRO A 48 11.67 0.41 -4.26
N ALA A 49 10.36 0.22 -4.24
CA ALA A 49 9.48 0.54 -5.35
C ALA A 49 8.32 1.38 -4.84
N TRP A 50 8.20 2.62 -5.32
CA TRP A 50 7.01 3.44 -5.11
C TRP A 50 5.98 3.04 -6.16
N ILE A 51 4.85 2.49 -5.74
CA ILE A 51 3.82 1.94 -6.63
C ILE A 51 2.53 2.74 -6.50
N CYS A 52 2.14 3.48 -7.53
CA CYS A 52 0.78 3.98 -7.68
C CYS A 52 -0.10 2.82 -8.18
N GLN A 53 -0.94 2.26 -7.32
CA GLN A 53 -1.64 1.02 -7.58
C GLN A 53 -2.80 1.25 -8.55
N ARG A 54 -2.60 0.84 -9.80
CA ARG A 54 -3.57 1.03 -10.88
C ARG A 54 -4.21 -0.27 -11.30
N TYR A 55 -5.53 -0.24 -11.40
CA TYR A 55 -6.32 -1.34 -11.92
C TYR A 55 -7.35 -0.80 -12.91
N LYS A 56 -7.51 -1.45 -14.07
CA LYS A 56 -8.45 -1.02 -15.12
C LYS A 56 -8.35 0.48 -15.46
N ASN A 57 -7.12 0.98 -15.59
CA ASN A 57 -6.81 2.37 -15.91
C ASN A 57 -7.21 3.42 -14.86
N GLN A 58 -7.44 3.03 -13.61
CA GLN A 58 -7.67 3.94 -12.50
C GLN A 58 -6.71 3.65 -11.35
N TYR A 59 -6.20 4.71 -10.73
CA TYR A 59 -5.41 4.62 -9.51
C TYR A 59 -6.34 4.47 -8.31
N TYR A 60 -5.99 3.57 -7.39
CA TYR A 60 -6.83 3.30 -6.20
C TYR A 60 -6.11 3.55 -4.87
N PHE A 61 -4.80 3.41 -4.81
CA PHE A 61 -3.98 3.67 -3.62
C PHE A 61 -2.50 3.77 -3.99
N ALA A 62 -1.64 4.15 -3.05
CA ALA A 62 -0.18 4.12 -3.20
C ALA A 62 0.42 3.03 -2.31
N THR A 63 1.58 2.47 -2.68
CA THR A 63 2.29 1.46 -1.88
C THR A 63 3.80 1.63 -2.03
N LEU A 64 4.50 1.81 -0.92
CA LEU A 64 5.95 1.67 -0.87
C LEU A 64 6.27 0.19 -0.63
N TYR A 65 6.96 -0.43 -1.58
CA TYR A 65 7.28 -1.84 -1.58
C TYR A 65 8.78 -2.07 -1.41
N ASP A 66 9.15 -2.95 -0.49
CA ASP A 66 10.53 -3.41 -0.33
C ASP A 66 10.77 -4.60 -1.27
N ARG A 67 11.57 -4.37 -2.31
CA ARG A 67 11.86 -5.39 -3.33
C ARG A 67 12.67 -6.56 -2.78
N ASP A 68 13.53 -6.32 -1.80
CA ASP A 68 14.42 -7.34 -1.24
C ASP A 68 13.66 -8.25 -0.27
N ARG A 69 12.79 -7.65 0.56
CA ARG A 69 11.95 -8.37 1.51
C ARG A 69 10.64 -8.88 0.92
N ARG A 70 10.30 -8.42 -0.29
CA ARG A 70 9.09 -8.74 -1.05
C ARG A 70 7.78 -8.50 -0.29
N ILE A 71 7.73 -7.43 0.50
CA ILE A 71 6.54 -6.99 1.24
C ILE A 71 6.32 -5.48 1.06
N PRO A 72 5.08 -4.99 1.13
CA PRO A 72 4.85 -3.57 1.33
C PRO A 72 5.34 -3.13 2.70
N LEU A 73 6.00 -1.97 2.75
CA LEU A 73 6.28 -1.27 4.00
C LEU A 73 5.12 -0.40 4.42
N TYR A 74 4.44 0.23 3.46
CA TYR A 74 3.14 0.85 3.70
C TYR A 74 2.28 0.91 2.45
N SER A 75 0.98 1.08 2.66
CA SER A 75 -0.01 1.48 1.66
C SER A 75 -0.76 2.71 2.15
N ALA A 76 -0.98 3.69 1.26
CA ALA A 76 -1.70 4.93 1.55
C ALA A 76 -2.95 5.05 0.67
N TYR A 77 -4.10 5.36 1.27
CA TYR A 77 -5.40 5.37 0.59
C TYR A 77 -6.43 6.25 1.30
N LEU A 78 -7.55 6.50 0.64
CA LEU A 78 -8.72 7.15 1.22
C LEU A 78 -9.68 6.09 1.77
N TYR A 79 -10.11 6.25 3.03
CA TYR A 79 -11.12 5.39 3.63
C TYR A 79 -12.50 5.71 3.05
N GLN A 80 -13.06 4.78 2.27
CA GLN A 80 -14.32 4.93 1.54
C GLN A 80 -15.12 3.62 1.59
N PRO A 81 -15.60 3.18 2.78
CA PRO A 81 -16.28 1.90 2.91
C PRO A 81 -17.58 1.88 2.09
N GLY A 82 -17.84 0.75 1.44
CA GLY A 82 -19.08 0.55 0.70
C GLY A 82 -19.44 -0.91 0.53
N PRO A 83 -20.64 -1.19 -0.02
CA PRO A 83 -21.12 -2.54 -0.20
C PRO A 83 -20.27 -3.28 -1.23
N GLY A 84 -19.89 -4.52 -0.92
CA GLY A 84 -19.14 -5.32 -1.87
C GLY A 84 -18.81 -6.70 -1.33
N LYS A 85 -18.69 -7.67 -2.25
CA LYS A 85 -18.19 -9.00 -1.91
C LYS A 85 -16.68 -8.99 -1.88
N ARG A 86 -16.09 -9.88 -1.09
CA ARG A 86 -14.64 -10.13 -1.10
C ARG A 86 -14.23 -10.67 -2.48
N PRO A 87 -13.30 -10.01 -3.19
CA PRO A 87 -12.69 -10.54 -4.40
C PRO A 87 -12.03 -11.92 -4.19
N LYS A 88 -11.91 -12.68 -5.28
CA LYS A 88 -11.26 -14.01 -5.29
C LYS A 88 -10.02 -14.07 -6.18
N THR A 89 -9.75 -12.97 -6.89
CA THR A 89 -8.66 -12.88 -7.87
C THR A 89 -7.49 -12.19 -7.21
N TRP A 90 -6.31 -12.81 -7.29
CA TRP A 90 -5.05 -12.22 -6.89
C TRP A 90 -4.35 -11.60 -8.09
N LEU A 91 -3.70 -10.47 -7.85
CA LEU A 91 -3.02 -9.66 -8.85
C LEU A 91 -1.55 -9.48 -8.46
N VAL A 92 -0.74 -9.12 -9.45
CA VAL A 92 0.69 -8.79 -9.33
C VAL A 92 0.97 -7.50 -10.08
N GLU A 93 2.06 -6.82 -9.75
CA GLU A 93 2.46 -5.54 -10.35
C GLU A 93 3.46 -5.79 -11.50
N PRO A 94 3.04 -5.72 -12.78
CA PRO A 94 3.91 -6.10 -13.88
C PRO A 94 5.14 -5.20 -14.01
N GLN A 95 5.03 -3.92 -13.65
CA GLN A 95 6.14 -2.98 -13.78
C GLN A 95 7.26 -3.18 -12.77
N LEU A 96 7.10 -4.06 -11.78
CA LEU A 96 8.23 -4.52 -10.96
C LEU A 96 9.28 -5.30 -11.79
N MET A 97 8.90 -5.85 -12.94
CA MET A 97 9.82 -6.49 -13.89
C MET A 97 10.46 -5.51 -14.88
N GLY A 98 9.91 -4.30 -15.03
CA GLY A 98 10.43 -3.27 -15.93
C GLY A 98 9.34 -2.37 -16.52
N PRO A 99 9.71 -1.17 -17.01
CA PRO A 99 8.75 -0.14 -17.43
C PRO A 99 8.00 -0.49 -18.73
N THR A 100 8.48 -1.46 -19.51
CA THR A 100 7.85 -1.92 -20.75
C THR A 100 6.65 -2.83 -20.52
N TYR A 101 6.47 -3.33 -19.30
CA TYR A 101 5.33 -4.18 -18.93
C TYR A 101 4.05 -3.35 -18.71
N PRO A 102 2.87 -4.01 -18.75
CA PRO A 102 1.60 -3.33 -18.53
C PRO A 102 1.59 -2.52 -17.24
N LYS A 103 0.97 -1.36 -17.31
CA LYS A 103 0.82 -0.45 -16.17
C LYS A 103 -0.18 -1.00 -15.17
N THR A 104 -1.36 -1.38 -15.63
CA THR A 104 -2.36 -1.95 -14.73
C THR A 104 -1.83 -3.24 -14.10
N MET A 105 -2.11 -3.42 -12.80
CA MET A 105 -1.91 -4.69 -12.14
C MET A 105 -2.69 -5.80 -12.87
N GLU A 106 -2.10 -6.99 -12.93
CA GLU A 106 -2.61 -8.10 -13.75
C GLU A 106 -2.57 -9.43 -12.99
N ARG A 107 -3.31 -10.42 -13.51
CA ARG A 107 -3.18 -11.79 -12.99
C ARG A 107 -1.86 -12.39 -13.46
N GLU A 108 -1.25 -13.22 -12.62
CA GLU A 108 -0.07 -14.01 -13.01
C GLU A 108 -0.31 -14.76 -14.33
N TRP A 109 -1.47 -15.42 -14.46
CA TRP A 109 -1.85 -16.13 -15.68
C TRP A 109 -1.90 -15.21 -16.90
N THR A 110 -2.39 -13.97 -16.78
CA THR A 110 -2.40 -13.02 -17.90
C THR A 110 -0.98 -12.74 -18.37
N LEU A 111 -0.05 -12.47 -17.43
CA LEU A 111 1.35 -12.19 -17.76
C LEU A 111 2.04 -13.36 -18.46
N LEU A 112 1.81 -14.58 -17.96
CA LEU A 112 2.42 -15.79 -18.53
C LEU A 112 1.91 -16.09 -19.94
N ASN A 113 0.63 -15.85 -20.23
CA ASN A 113 0.02 -16.27 -21.51
C ASN A 113 -0.02 -15.19 -22.58
N TYR A 114 -0.08 -13.90 -22.19
CA TYR A 114 -0.25 -12.80 -23.15
C TYR A 114 0.95 -11.86 -23.23
N PHE A 115 1.83 -11.87 -22.22
CA PHE A 115 2.99 -10.97 -22.17
C PHE A 115 4.33 -11.71 -22.25
N ASN A 116 4.30 -13.01 -22.53
CA ASN A 116 5.48 -13.88 -22.66
C ASN A 116 6.44 -13.78 -21.46
N VAL A 117 5.89 -13.55 -20.27
CA VAL A 117 6.64 -13.49 -19.01
C VAL A 117 6.90 -14.92 -18.55
N SER A 118 8.12 -15.22 -18.10
CA SER A 118 8.41 -16.52 -17.47
C SER A 118 8.07 -16.49 -15.97
N LEU A 119 7.73 -17.65 -15.40
CA LEU A 119 7.55 -17.79 -13.95
C LEU A 119 8.80 -17.36 -13.17
N GLU A 120 9.99 -17.67 -13.70
CA GLU A 120 11.25 -17.28 -13.09
C GLU A 120 11.39 -15.75 -13.01
N GLN A 121 11.10 -15.04 -14.11
CA GLN A 121 11.18 -13.58 -14.17
C GLN A 121 10.19 -12.95 -13.18
N LEU A 122 8.94 -13.40 -13.17
CA LEU A 122 7.93 -12.91 -12.24
C LEU A 122 8.37 -13.15 -10.79
N SER A 123 8.83 -14.37 -10.47
CA SER A 123 9.28 -14.75 -9.14
C SER A 123 10.51 -13.98 -8.65
N LYS A 124 11.37 -13.52 -9.56
CA LYS A 124 12.54 -12.71 -9.21
C LYS A 124 12.10 -11.29 -8.84
N SER A 125 11.13 -10.74 -9.55
CA SER A 125 10.68 -9.35 -9.40
C SER A 125 9.86 -9.05 -8.14
N GLN A 126 9.07 -10.00 -7.65
CA GLN A 126 8.09 -9.77 -6.58
C GLN A 126 7.62 -11.07 -5.92
N ALA A 127 6.81 -10.95 -4.88
CA ALA A 127 6.10 -12.08 -4.29
C ALA A 127 5.01 -12.61 -5.26
N MET A 128 4.88 -13.93 -5.34
CA MET A 128 3.84 -14.59 -6.14
C MET A 128 2.83 -15.30 -5.23
N LEU A 129 1.66 -15.67 -5.76
CA LEU A 129 0.61 -16.34 -5.01
C LEU A 129 1.10 -17.67 -4.45
N GLN A 130 2.01 -18.33 -5.18
CA GLN A 130 2.70 -19.53 -4.74
C GLN A 130 3.49 -19.33 -3.43
N ASP A 131 4.08 -18.15 -3.21
CA ASP A 131 4.84 -17.85 -1.98
C ASP A 131 3.91 -17.86 -0.75
N TYR A 132 2.63 -17.58 -0.94
CA TYR A 132 1.61 -17.57 0.11
C TYR A 132 0.76 -18.86 0.15
N LYS A 133 1.16 -19.96 -0.50
CA LYS A 133 0.43 -21.23 -0.40
C LYS A 133 0.87 -22.03 0.83
N ASN A 134 -0.05 -22.85 1.35
CA ASN A 134 0.20 -23.79 2.45
C ASN A 134 0.76 -23.12 3.72
N LEU A 135 0.32 -21.89 4.00
CA LEU A 135 0.66 -21.20 5.24
C LEU A 135 0.07 -21.96 6.44
N THR A 136 0.83 -22.05 7.53
CA THR A 136 0.37 -22.60 8.82
C THR A 136 0.44 -21.49 9.85
N GLY A 137 -0.68 -21.19 10.52
CA GLY A 137 -0.77 -20.10 11.49
C GLY A 137 -0.68 -18.69 10.90
N LEU A 138 -0.67 -18.54 9.56
CA LEU A 138 -0.54 -17.26 8.88
C LEU A 138 -1.61 -17.10 7.79
N ASN A 139 -2.09 -15.87 7.64
CA ASN A 139 -2.97 -15.43 6.58
C ASN A 139 -2.24 -14.52 5.58
N ARG A 140 -2.87 -14.32 4.42
CA ARG A 140 -2.55 -13.26 3.46
C ARG A 140 -3.14 -11.94 3.99
N GLY A 141 -2.43 -11.32 4.92
CA GLY A 141 -2.83 -10.09 5.58
C GLY A 141 -2.78 -8.93 4.60
N HIS A 142 -3.88 -8.20 4.47
CA HIS A 142 -3.90 -6.98 3.64
C HIS A 142 -3.39 -5.82 4.48
N LEU A 143 -2.56 -4.95 3.90
CA LEU A 143 -2.31 -3.65 4.50
C LEU A 143 -3.50 -2.74 4.23
N ASN A 144 -3.79 -2.44 2.96
CA ASN A 144 -5.02 -1.76 2.55
C ASN A 144 -6.18 -2.77 2.44
N PRO A 145 -7.17 -2.79 3.35
CA PRO A 145 -8.19 -3.83 3.38
C PRO A 145 -9.35 -3.52 2.44
N SER A 146 -9.85 -4.55 1.75
CA SER A 146 -10.95 -4.38 0.79
C SER A 146 -12.24 -3.79 1.37
N SER A 147 -12.50 -3.93 2.67
CA SER A 147 -13.69 -3.35 3.30
C SER A 147 -13.70 -1.83 3.34
N HIS A 148 -12.54 -1.19 3.18
CA HIS A 148 -12.43 0.28 3.19
C HIS A 148 -12.65 0.90 1.81
N HIS A 149 -13.08 0.10 0.81
CA HIS A 149 -13.27 0.54 -0.57
C HIS A 149 -14.73 0.40 -1.03
N PRO A 150 -15.22 1.33 -1.86
CA PRO A 150 -16.66 1.51 -2.07
C PRO A 150 -17.26 0.56 -3.10
N ASP A 151 -16.45 0.07 -4.04
CA ASP A 151 -16.93 -0.64 -5.22
C ASP A 151 -16.08 -1.87 -5.57
N SER A 152 -16.57 -2.70 -6.50
CA SER A 152 -15.92 -3.96 -6.86
C SER A 152 -14.50 -3.79 -7.43
N SER A 153 -14.24 -2.72 -8.20
CA SER A 153 -12.94 -2.49 -8.84
C SER A 153 -11.91 -2.02 -7.83
N SER A 154 -12.24 -1.04 -6.99
CA SER A 154 -11.37 -0.57 -5.90
C SER A 154 -11.05 -1.69 -4.91
N ARG A 155 -12.06 -2.49 -4.54
CA ARG A 155 -11.87 -3.70 -3.73
C ARG A 155 -10.94 -4.71 -4.39
N THR A 156 -11.10 -4.95 -5.69
CA THR A 156 -10.25 -5.89 -6.44
C THR A 156 -8.80 -5.40 -6.49
N ALA A 157 -8.57 -4.09 -6.60
CA ALA A 157 -7.22 -3.53 -6.60
C ALA A 157 -6.44 -3.86 -5.32
N THR A 158 -7.12 -3.97 -4.16
CA THR A 158 -6.48 -4.35 -2.89
C THR A 158 -5.94 -5.79 -2.86
N PHE A 159 -6.29 -6.65 -3.83
CA PHE A 159 -5.85 -8.05 -3.92
C PHE A 159 -4.57 -8.21 -4.75
N THR A 160 -3.81 -7.14 -4.97
CA THR A 160 -2.42 -7.24 -5.44
C THR A 160 -1.50 -7.75 -4.34
N LEU A 161 -0.56 -8.64 -4.65
CA LEU A 161 0.39 -9.17 -3.67
C LEU A 161 1.38 -8.14 -3.13
N THR A 162 1.55 -7.01 -3.84
CA THR A 162 2.30 -5.85 -3.34
C THR A 162 1.55 -5.12 -2.23
N ASN A 163 0.34 -5.53 -1.84
CA ASN A 163 -0.43 -5.02 -0.70
C ASN A 163 -0.54 -6.07 0.44
N ILE A 164 0.18 -7.20 0.33
CA ILE A 164 0.02 -8.35 1.21
C ILE A 164 1.27 -8.61 2.03
N VAL A 165 1.07 -8.94 3.31
CA VAL A 165 2.11 -9.44 4.21
C VAL A 165 1.69 -10.80 4.82
N PRO A 166 2.65 -11.64 5.24
CA PRO A 166 2.35 -12.79 6.10
C PRO A 166 1.94 -12.30 7.50
N GLN A 167 0.66 -12.42 7.83
CA GLN A 167 0.10 -11.95 9.10
C GLN A 167 -0.35 -13.14 9.95
N ASP A 168 -0.13 -13.12 11.28
CA ASP A 168 -0.67 -14.17 12.16
C ASP A 168 -2.18 -14.30 12.01
N GLU A 169 -2.65 -15.54 11.92
CA GLU A 169 -4.07 -15.80 11.63
C GLU A 169 -5.01 -15.31 12.72
N LYS A 170 -4.58 -15.34 13.99
CA LYS A 170 -5.37 -14.85 15.13
C LYS A 170 -5.42 -13.34 15.13
N LEU A 171 -4.29 -12.66 14.91
CA LEU A 171 -4.27 -11.21 14.78
C LEU A 171 -5.13 -10.76 13.58
N ASN A 172 -4.90 -11.32 12.40
CA ASN A 172 -5.64 -10.99 11.17
C ASN A 172 -7.14 -11.21 11.32
N GLY A 173 -7.57 -12.33 11.91
CA GLY A 173 -9.00 -12.64 12.09
C GLY A 173 -9.64 -12.00 13.33
N GLY A 174 -8.82 -11.55 14.28
CA GLY A 174 -9.22 -11.09 15.61
C GLY A 174 -9.07 -9.58 15.75
N ALA A 175 -8.08 -9.15 16.52
CA ALA A 175 -7.90 -7.77 16.95
C ALA A 175 -7.66 -6.81 15.77
N TRP A 176 -6.91 -7.22 14.75
CA TRP A 176 -6.68 -6.39 13.57
C TRP A 176 -7.97 -6.21 12.75
N ASN A 177 -8.72 -7.29 12.51
CA ASN A 177 -10.02 -7.20 11.85
C ASN A 177 -11.03 -6.38 12.69
N ASN A 178 -10.97 -6.44 14.02
CA ASN A 178 -11.79 -5.56 14.87
C ASN A 178 -11.44 -4.08 14.66
N TYR A 179 -10.15 -3.75 14.58
CA TYR A 179 -9.69 -2.40 14.25
C TYR A 179 -10.24 -1.94 12.89
N GLU A 180 -10.06 -2.75 11.84
CA GLU A 180 -10.52 -2.45 10.48
C GLU A 180 -12.04 -2.26 10.41
N GLN A 181 -12.83 -3.17 11.00
CA GLN A 181 -14.29 -3.13 10.83
C GLN A 181 -14.98 -2.17 11.81
N GLN A 182 -14.50 -2.08 13.06
CA GLN A 182 -15.19 -1.34 14.12
C GLN A 182 -14.52 -0.02 14.45
N THR A 183 -13.21 -0.03 14.71
CA THR A 183 -12.50 1.17 15.17
C THR A 183 -12.43 2.22 14.06
N MET A 184 -12.08 1.82 12.83
CA MET A 184 -12.09 2.74 11.68
C MET A 184 -13.47 3.33 11.43
N THR A 185 -14.52 2.50 11.42
CA THR A 185 -15.91 2.97 11.27
C THR A 185 -16.29 4.01 12.32
N ARG A 186 -15.93 3.80 13.59
CA ARG A 186 -16.26 4.72 14.69
C ARG A 186 -15.44 6.00 14.62
N ARG A 187 -14.13 5.91 14.41
CA ARG A 187 -13.21 7.07 14.44
C ARG A 187 -13.38 7.99 13.24
N THR A 188 -13.79 7.44 12.10
CA THR A 188 -14.09 8.21 10.89
C THR A 188 -15.44 8.95 10.93
N GLN A 189 -16.24 8.79 12.00
CA GLN A 189 -17.52 9.51 12.10
C GLN A 189 -17.32 11.03 12.13
N GLY A 190 -18.05 11.71 11.23
CA GLY A 190 -17.98 13.16 11.05
C GLY A 190 -16.79 13.64 10.21
N CYS A 191 -15.97 12.74 9.67
CA CYS A 191 -14.91 13.11 8.73
C CYS A 191 -15.50 13.30 7.32
N ASN A 192 -15.13 14.38 6.64
CA ASN A 192 -15.36 14.54 5.21
C ASN A 192 -14.46 13.59 4.41
N THR A 193 -13.18 13.54 4.77
CA THR A 193 -12.18 12.67 4.16
C THR A 193 -11.32 12.06 5.26
N THR A 194 -10.97 10.77 5.13
CA THR A 194 -9.99 10.13 6.01
C THR A 194 -8.89 9.51 5.17
N TYR A 195 -7.69 10.05 5.31
CA TYR A 195 -6.46 9.54 4.73
C TYR A 195 -5.89 8.49 5.67
N VAL A 196 -5.53 7.33 5.15
CA VAL A 196 -5.01 6.21 5.94
C VAL A 196 -3.66 5.81 5.38
N ILE A 197 -2.70 5.61 6.28
CA ILE A 197 -1.41 4.99 5.99
C ILE A 197 -1.26 3.81 6.93
N VAL A 198 -1.17 2.62 6.34
CA VAL A 198 -1.07 1.34 7.02
C VAL A 198 0.18 0.65 6.56
N GLY A 199 0.94 0.10 7.49
CA GLY A 199 2.28 -0.39 7.22
C GLY A 199 2.68 -1.60 8.04
N ALA A 200 3.87 -2.10 7.72
CA ALA A 200 4.47 -3.23 8.37
C ALA A 200 5.94 -2.95 8.64
N VAL A 201 6.38 -3.24 9.86
CA VAL A 201 7.80 -3.23 10.21
C VAL A 201 8.38 -4.59 9.84
N PRO A 202 9.42 -4.66 8.98
CA PRO A 202 10.09 -5.92 8.68
C PRO A 202 10.48 -6.71 9.93
N GLY A 203 10.42 -8.04 9.84
CA GLY A 203 10.87 -8.94 10.89
C GLY A 203 12.12 -9.72 10.50
N ASN A 204 12.52 -10.67 11.35
CA ASN A 204 13.67 -11.55 11.12
C ASN A 204 13.26 -12.93 10.57
N ASN A 205 11.98 -13.15 10.31
CA ASN A 205 11.43 -14.43 9.85
C ASN A 205 10.94 -14.31 8.41
N TYR A 206 10.88 -15.43 7.70
CA TYR A 206 10.48 -15.48 6.30
C TYR A 206 9.61 -16.71 6.01
N ILE A 207 8.70 -16.58 5.05
CA ILE A 207 7.98 -17.70 4.45
C ILE A 207 8.62 -18.10 3.12
N ALA A 208 8.07 -19.12 2.47
CA ALA A 208 8.45 -19.54 1.11
C ALA A 208 9.97 -19.73 0.92
N LYS A 209 10.62 -20.40 1.89
CA LYS A 209 12.07 -20.67 1.90
C LYS A 209 12.92 -19.38 1.80
N GLY A 210 12.55 -18.34 2.55
CA GLY A 210 13.31 -17.09 2.59
C GLY A 210 12.90 -16.06 1.55
N ARG A 211 11.83 -16.29 0.78
CA ARG A 211 11.46 -15.39 -0.33
C ARG A 211 10.69 -14.15 0.12
N VAL A 212 9.84 -14.28 1.11
CA VAL A 212 8.93 -13.20 1.56
C VAL A 212 9.08 -13.02 3.06
N ASN A 213 9.38 -11.81 3.50
CA ASN A 213 9.56 -11.46 4.90
C ASN A 213 8.22 -11.57 5.65
N LYS A 214 8.26 -12.13 6.87
CA LYS A 214 7.19 -12.03 7.85
C LYS A 214 7.48 -10.79 8.72
N PRO A 215 6.64 -9.75 8.69
CA PRO A 215 6.86 -8.55 9.50
C PRO A 215 6.80 -8.86 11.00
N SER A 216 7.52 -8.05 11.78
CA SER A 216 7.49 -8.09 13.25
C SER A 216 6.26 -7.37 13.80
N HIS A 217 5.84 -6.27 13.15
CA HIS A 217 4.70 -5.46 13.57
C HIS A 217 3.86 -5.06 12.36
N ILE A 218 2.58 -4.79 12.62
CA ILE A 218 1.67 -4.13 11.69
C ILE A 218 1.11 -2.90 12.39
N TRP A 219 1.06 -1.79 11.67
CA TRP A 219 0.62 -0.50 12.20
C TRP A 219 -0.31 0.19 11.21
N SER A 220 -1.16 1.08 11.73
CA SER A 220 -2.04 1.90 10.90
C SER A 220 -2.23 3.26 11.54
N SER A 221 -2.29 4.29 10.72
CA SER A 221 -2.45 5.67 11.12
C SER A 221 -3.46 6.34 10.20
N ALA A 222 -4.24 7.27 10.74
CA ALA A 222 -5.24 7.97 9.97
C ALA A 222 -5.24 9.46 10.29
N CYS A 223 -5.41 10.27 9.23
CA CYS A 223 -5.68 11.68 9.31
C CYS A 223 -7.08 11.97 8.76
N CYS A 224 -7.98 12.37 9.63
CA CYS A 224 -9.36 12.71 9.31
C CYS A 224 -9.53 14.23 9.20
N GLU A 225 -9.97 14.70 8.03
CA GLU A 225 -10.46 16.06 7.84
C GLU A 225 -11.96 16.10 8.18
N VAL A 226 -12.31 16.79 9.27
CA VAL A 226 -13.72 17.03 9.66
C VAL A 226 -14.27 18.22 8.88
N ASP A 227 -13.51 19.31 8.86
CA ASP A 227 -13.76 20.49 8.03
C ASP A 227 -12.43 21.18 7.70
N THR A 228 -12.47 22.42 7.20
CA THR A 228 -11.27 23.17 6.80
C THR A 228 -10.31 23.46 7.95
N ASN A 229 -10.80 23.55 9.19
CA ASN A 229 -10.06 23.95 10.37
C ASN A 229 -9.91 22.84 11.42
N HIS A 230 -10.82 21.86 11.43
CA HIS A 230 -10.83 20.78 12.42
C HIS A 230 -10.37 19.44 11.81
N ARG A 231 -9.47 18.77 12.53
CA ARG A 231 -8.91 17.48 12.16
C ARG A 231 -8.84 16.56 13.35
N LYS A 232 -8.88 15.26 13.08
CA LYS A 232 -8.64 14.20 14.06
C LYS A 232 -7.55 13.30 13.52
N ALA A 233 -6.71 12.79 14.39
CA ALA A 233 -5.76 11.74 14.05
C ALA A 233 -5.84 10.61 15.07
N TRP A 234 -5.42 9.43 14.64
CA TRP A 234 -5.19 8.29 15.54
C TRP A 234 -4.25 7.31 14.87
N ALA A 235 -3.64 6.47 15.69
CA ALA A 235 -2.79 5.41 15.24
C ALA A 235 -3.03 4.13 16.03
N VAL A 236 -2.58 3.01 15.48
CA VAL A 236 -2.54 1.72 16.14
C VAL A 236 -1.30 0.95 15.72
N ILE A 237 -0.84 0.05 16.59
CA ILE A 237 0.22 -0.92 16.29
C ILE A 237 -0.09 -2.26 16.96
N ALA A 238 0.36 -3.35 16.33
CA ALA A 238 0.31 -4.70 16.86
C ALA A 238 1.60 -5.44 16.55
N GLU A 239 2.14 -6.17 17.53
CA GLU A 239 3.11 -7.22 17.27
C GLU A 239 2.43 -8.31 16.43
N ASN A 240 3.05 -8.71 15.31
CA ASN A 240 2.42 -9.56 14.32
C ASN A 240 2.11 -10.98 14.84
N ASP A 241 2.64 -11.40 15.98
CA ASP A 241 2.36 -12.69 16.63
C ASP A 241 1.50 -12.58 17.90
N LYS A 242 1.01 -11.37 18.23
CA LYS A 242 0.10 -11.12 19.34
C LYS A 242 -1.25 -10.65 18.81
N ASN A 243 -2.32 -11.30 19.25
CA ASN A 243 -3.68 -10.90 18.88
C ASN A 243 -4.16 -9.71 19.74
N GLU A 244 -3.41 -8.61 19.69
CA GLU A 244 -3.64 -7.40 20.49
C GLU A 244 -3.26 -6.18 19.66
N VAL A 245 -4.16 -5.19 19.65
CA VAL A 245 -3.95 -3.91 18.97
C VAL A 245 -3.84 -2.82 20.03
N GLN A 246 -2.71 -2.12 20.03
CA GLN A 246 -2.47 -0.97 20.87
C GLN A 246 -2.95 0.28 20.15
N LEU A 247 -3.69 1.14 20.86
CA LEU A 247 -4.16 2.42 20.36
C LEU A 247 -3.20 3.53 20.80
N LEU A 248 -2.78 4.37 19.85
CA LEU A 248 -1.81 5.43 20.04
C LEU A 248 -2.31 6.75 19.43
N THR A 249 -1.71 7.86 19.86
CA THR A 249 -1.72 9.10 19.08
C THR A 249 -0.83 8.95 17.84
N LEU A 250 -0.95 9.87 16.86
CA LEU A 250 -0.08 9.82 15.68
C LEU A 250 1.40 10.03 16.08
N GLY A 251 1.70 10.94 17.00
CA GLY A 251 3.06 11.19 17.47
C GLY A 251 3.66 9.99 18.19
N GLU A 252 2.89 9.33 19.05
CA GLU A 252 3.34 8.10 19.73
C GLU A 252 3.69 6.99 18.74
N LEU A 253 2.91 6.82 17.66
CA LEU A 253 3.27 5.86 16.61
C LEU A 253 4.54 6.29 15.87
N GLU A 254 4.68 7.56 15.49
CA GLU A 254 5.88 8.09 14.82
C GLU A 254 7.14 7.84 15.67
N ASP A 255 7.07 8.04 16.99
CA ASP A 255 8.16 7.75 17.93
C ASP A 255 8.49 6.25 18.00
N VAL A 256 7.47 5.40 18.11
CA VAL A 256 7.65 3.93 18.13
C VAL A 256 8.26 3.45 16.81
N LEU A 257 7.78 3.94 15.67
CA LEU A 257 8.34 3.57 14.36
C LEU A 257 9.77 4.07 14.18
N THR A 258 10.10 5.26 14.68
CA THR A 258 11.49 5.76 14.69
C THR A 258 12.43 4.77 15.39
N GLN A 259 12.01 4.23 16.54
CA GLN A 259 12.79 3.21 17.26
C GLN A 259 12.85 1.88 16.52
N LEU A 260 11.73 1.43 15.95
CA LEU A 260 11.64 0.12 15.27
C LEU A 260 12.39 0.08 13.94
N TYR A 261 12.39 1.16 13.16
CA TYR A 261 13.16 1.27 11.92
C TYR A 261 14.64 1.62 12.19
N GLY A 262 14.94 2.31 13.28
CA GLY A 262 16.31 2.59 13.73
C GLY A 262 17.13 3.45 12.77
N ARG A 263 16.46 4.34 12.02
CA ARG A 263 17.04 5.25 11.04
C ARG A 263 16.82 6.69 11.50
N ASP A 264 16.16 7.50 10.67
CA ASP A 264 15.78 8.87 10.98
C ASP A 264 14.42 8.94 11.67
N GLN A 265 14.08 10.13 12.16
CA GLN A 265 12.76 10.42 12.72
C GLN A 265 11.67 10.16 11.67
N VAL A 266 10.67 9.35 12.02
CA VAL A 266 9.55 9.03 11.15
C VAL A 266 8.52 10.16 11.17
N SER A 267 8.04 10.54 10.00
CA SER A 267 6.87 11.40 9.81
C SER A 267 5.94 10.76 8.79
N LEU A 268 4.71 10.44 9.19
CA LEU A 268 3.74 9.72 8.34
C LEU A 268 2.85 10.66 7.53
N PHE A 269 2.53 11.83 8.07
CA PHE A 269 1.62 12.80 7.44
C PHE A 269 2.22 14.22 7.40
N HIS A 270 1.66 15.09 6.56
CA HIS A 270 1.92 16.53 6.64
C HIS A 270 1.75 17.08 8.06
N SER A 271 2.52 18.09 8.45
CA SER A 271 2.56 18.66 9.81
C SER A 271 1.21 19.20 10.30
N SER A 272 0.32 19.58 9.38
CA SER A 272 -1.04 20.01 9.73
C SER A 272 -1.97 18.89 10.22
N CYS A 273 -1.53 17.62 10.19
CA CYS A 273 -2.23 16.52 10.87
C CYS A 273 -1.80 16.47 12.34
N PRO A 274 -2.73 16.47 13.32
CA PRO A 274 -2.36 16.54 14.74
C PRO A 274 -1.60 15.29 15.19
N ARG A 275 -0.59 15.48 16.05
CA ARG A 275 0.20 14.39 16.65
C ARG A 275 -0.28 13.98 18.05
N GLU A 276 -1.08 14.83 18.70
CA GLU A 276 -1.69 14.61 20.01
C GLU A 276 -3.08 13.97 19.91
#